data_AF-A0A856M9F8-F1
#
_entry.id   AF-A0A856M9F8-F1
#
_cell.length_a   1.000
_cell.length_b   1.000
_cell.length_c   1.000
_cell.angle_alpha   90.00
_cell.angle_beta   90.00
_cell.angle_gamma   90.00
#
_symmetry.space_group_name_H-M   'P 1'
#
loop_
_entity.id
_entity.type
_entity.pdbx_description
1 polymer ?
#
loop_
_entity_poly.entity_id
_entity_poly.type
_entity_poly.pdbx_seq_one_letter_code
_entity_poly.pdbx_strand_id
1 'polypeptide(L)'
;MKTPPSQTLINSTSYPTEFQQIILEKSQNFIGREFIFTAITEFLHRHKRGYFTIVGVPGSGKSGIVAKYVTENYHVIYYNAQIVGKSRAEEFLRNICTQLIHHYPDVGAQYSSSSTDVDVLPDNATQGSWFLSLLLQKISDRLEPPQRLIIAIDALDAIDPNSQPPGTNLFYLPRYLPDRVYFLLTRRPFKREKSGLLIEAPSQILDLSEYPEENREDVQAYIQANHYLFPNKETSSPLTEEELENRSKFVSRLTTASENNFMYLHHTLNAIAEDFDSQPYQFDCIPPGLEAYYQQHWQKMKSEGLSDLVLKVLSVLTCAETGEISAKGISQAIAEDEYDVEEILENWLEFLQQHRIGKETRYSFYHSHFRLWLAKQISKTNGEC
;
A
#
# COMPACT_ATOMS: atom_id res chain seq x y z
N MET A 1 -16.05 31.66 -20.68
CA MET A 1 -16.05 30.18 -20.74
C MET A 1 -14.63 29.73 -20.40
N LYS A 2 -14.38 29.39 -19.13
CA LYS A 2 -13.07 28.90 -18.66
C LYS A 2 -12.98 27.41 -19.01
N THR A 3 -11.94 27.03 -19.72
CA THR A 3 -11.54 25.65 -20.01
C THR A 3 -11.36 24.88 -18.69
N PRO A 4 -11.86 23.64 -18.55
CA PRO A 4 -11.62 22.83 -17.37
C PRO A 4 -10.12 22.50 -17.22
N PRO A 5 -9.64 22.21 -16.01
CA PRO A 5 -8.25 21.82 -15.79
C PRO A 5 -7.94 20.62 -16.66
N SER A 6 -6.80 20.67 -17.36
CA SER A 6 -6.34 19.63 -18.26
C SER A 6 -6.25 18.32 -17.50
N GLN A 7 -7.22 17.43 -17.73
CA GLN A 7 -7.09 16.02 -17.42
C GLN A 7 -5.83 15.54 -18.14
N THR A 8 -4.77 15.24 -17.40
CA THR A 8 -3.63 14.53 -17.92
C THR A 8 -4.18 13.26 -18.55
N LEU A 9 -4.14 13.17 -19.88
CA LEU A 9 -4.68 12.06 -20.65
C LEU A 9 -3.96 10.79 -20.19
N ILE A 10 -4.59 10.04 -19.29
CA ILE A 10 -4.28 8.63 -19.08
C ILE A 10 -4.46 8.01 -20.46
N ASN A 11 -3.43 7.37 -21.01
CA ASN A 11 -3.61 6.45 -22.14
C ASN A 11 -4.45 5.27 -21.61
N SER A 12 -5.76 5.49 -21.49
CA SER A 12 -6.77 4.66 -20.83
C SER A 12 -7.10 3.39 -21.61
N THR A 13 -6.25 2.99 -22.56
CA THR A 13 -6.47 1.83 -23.42
C THR A 13 -5.56 0.65 -23.10
N SER A 14 -4.58 0.81 -22.19
CA SER A 14 -3.56 -0.22 -21.91
C SER A 14 -3.86 -1.11 -20.69
N TYR A 15 -4.66 -0.63 -19.73
CA TYR A 15 -4.99 -1.39 -18.52
C TYR A 15 -6.45 -1.87 -18.50
N PRO A 16 -6.77 -2.98 -17.81
CA PRO A 16 -8.15 -3.32 -17.45
C PRO A 16 -8.88 -2.15 -16.75
N THR A 17 -10.18 -2.00 -16.98
CA THR A 17 -11.00 -0.90 -16.44
C THR A 17 -10.88 -0.75 -14.92
N GLU A 18 -10.85 -1.87 -14.19
CA GLU A 18 -10.71 -1.89 -12.73
C GLU A 18 -9.39 -1.24 -12.28
N PHE A 19 -8.29 -1.45 -13.01
CA PHE A 19 -6.99 -0.86 -12.70
C PHE A 19 -6.96 0.63 -13.02
N GLN A 20 -7.61 1.05 -14.11
CA GLN A 20 -7.72 2.47 -14.47
C GLN A 20 -8.46 3.26 -13.40
N GLN A 21 -9.55 2.69 -12.85
CA GLN A 21 -10.32 3.31 -11.77
C GLN A 21 -9.44 3.52 -10.53
N ILE A 22 -8.67 2.51 -10.12
CA ILE A 22 -7.74 2.64 -8.99
C ILE A 22 -6.65 3.66 -9.28
N ILE A 23 -6.02 3.63 -10.46
CA ILE A 23 -4.95 4.58 -10.80
C ILE A 23 -5.49 6.01 -10.75
N LEU A 24 -6.67 6.27 -11.32
CA LEU A 24 -7.30 7.58 -11.30
C LEU A 24 -7.65 8.01 -9.86
N GLU A 25 -8.32 7.16 -9.10
CA GLU A 25 -8.73 7.46 -7.72
C GLU A 25 -7.52 7.74 -6.82
N LYS A 26 -6.48 6.90 -6.89
CA LYS A 26 -5.32 6.98 -5.98
C LYS A 26 -4.27 8.01 -6.39
N SER A 27 -4.23 8.44 -7.66
CA SER A 27 -3.35 9.52 -8.12
C SER A 27 -4.00 10.90 -8.07
N GLN A 28 -5.31 10.99 -7.86
CA GLN A 28 -6.01 12.27 -7.74
C GLN A 28 -5.47 13.07 -6.54
N ASN A 29 -5.11 14.33 -6.79
CA ASN A 29 -4.54 15.24 -5.78
C ASN A 29 -3.29 14.68 -5.07
N PHE A 30 -2.53 13.78 -5.73
CA PHE A 30 -1.29 13.24 -5.18
C PHE A 30 -0.22 14.34 -5.05
N ILE A 31 0.43 14.41 -3.88
CA ILE A 31 1.43 15.43 -3.54
C ILE A 31 2.58 14.79 -2.77
N GLY A 32 3.80 15.29 -3.02
CA GLY A 32 4.99 14.93 -2.27
C GLY A 32 5.60 13.60 -2.69
N ARG A 33 6.29 12.93 -1.75
CA ARG A 33 6.94 11.62 -1.92
C ARG A 33 8.18 11.63 -2.82
N GLU A 34 8.79 12.79 -3.02
CA GLU A 34 9.96 12.97 -3.89
C GLU A 34 11.15 12.08 -3.51
N PHE A 35 11.36 11.86 -2.21
CA PHE A 35 12.44 10.97 -1.73
C PHE A 35 12.27 9.53 -2.23
N ILE A 36 11.03 9.06 -2.41
CA ILE A 36 10.73 7.71 -2.90
C ILE A 36 11.01 7.62 -4.39
N PHE A 37 10.54 8.58 -5.18
CA PHE A 37 10.79 8.59 -6.63
C PHE A 37 12.27 8.78 -6.96
N THR A 38 12.98 9.55 -6.14
CA THR A 38 14.44 9.67 -6.18
C THR A 38 15.09 8.30 -5.94
N ALA A 39 14.71 7.60 -4.86
CA ALA A 39 15.25 6.26 -4.56
C ALA A 39 14.94 5.22 -5.65
N ILE A 40 13.75 5.26 -6.26
CA ILE A 40 13.40 4.42 -7.41
C ILE A 40 14.34 4.74 -8.58
N THR A 41 14.51 6.02 -8.90
CA THR A 41 15.35 6.48 -10.01
C THR A 41 16.81 6.03 -9.81
N GLU A 42 17.37 6.24 -8.63
CA GLU A 42 18.71 5.79 -8.27
C GLU A 42 18.87 4.26 -8.40
N PHE A 43 17.90 3.48 -7.92
CA PHE A 43 17.92 2.02 -8.06
C PHE A 43 17.96 1.59 -9.52
N LEU A 44 17.11 2.17 -10.36
CA LEU A 44 17.04 1.87 -11.79
C LEU A 44 18.32 2.28 -12.54
N HIS A 45 19.04 3.31 -12.08
CA HIS A 45 20.35 3.69 -12.62
C HIS A 45 21.49 2.78 -12.15
N ARG A 46 21.46 2.36 -10.88
CA ARG A 46 22.53 1.58 -10.25
C ARG A 46 22.57 0.13 -10.71
N HIS A 47 21.40 -0.46 -10.93
CA HIS A 47 21.27 -1.86 -11.27
C HIS A 47 20.76 -2.04 -12.69
N LYS A 48 21.20 -3.09 -13.38
CA LYS A 48 20.71 -3.44 -14.71
C LYS A 48 19.36 -4.14 -14.70
N ARG A 49 18.89 -4.59 -13.52
CA ARG A 49 17.65 -5.34 -13.27
C ARG A 49 17.43 -5.43 -11.77
N GLY A 50 16.20 -5.73 -11.34
CA GLY A 50 15.98 -6.03 -9.91
C GLY A 50 14.57 -5.77 -9.38
N TYR A 51 14.44 -5.93 -8.07
CA TYR A 51 13.20 -5.71 -7.31
C TYR A 51 13.35 -4.50 -6.38
N PHE A 52 12.53 -3.47 -6.58
CA PHE A 52 12.40 -2.36 -5.64
C PHE A 52 11.10 -2.53 -4.86
N THR A 53 11.16 -2.63 -3.54
CA THR A 53 10.00 -2.86 -2.69
C THR A 53 9.75 -1.71 -1.75
N ILE A 54 8.57 -1.09 -1.83
CA ILE A 54 8.08 -0.11 -0.87
C ILE A 54 7.30 -0.84 0.22
N VAL A 55 7.77 -0.76 1.46
CA VAL A 55 7.13 -1.36 2.63
C VAL A 55 6.48 -0.27 3.46
N GLY A 56 5.31 -0.56 4.02
CA GLY A 56 4.70 0.35 4.97
C GLY A 56 3.37 -0.16 5.51
N VAL A 57 2.97 0.37 6.64
CA VAL A 57 1.73 0.00 7.34
C VAL A 57 0.46 0.35 6.54
N PRO A 58 -0.72 -0.16 6.93
CA PRO A 58 -1.97 0.15 6.25
C PRO A 58 -2.27 1.65 6.26
N GLY A 59 -2.69 2.18 5.12
CA GLY A 59 -2.98 3.62 4.97
C GLY A 59 -1.77 4.53 4.79
N SER A 60 -0.54 4.01 4.70
CA SER A 60 0.67 4.81 4.51
C SER A 60 0.84 5.45 3.11
N GLY A 61 -0.11 5.26 2.18
CA GLY A 61 -0.07 5.86 0.84
C GLY A 61 0.62 5.06 -0.28
N LYS A 62 1.00 3.80 -0.03
CA LYS A 62 1.69 2.93 -1.02
C LYS A 62 1.00 2.85 -2.39
N SER A 63 -0.30 2.58 -2.42
CA SER A 63 -1.06 2.50 -3.68
C SER A 63 -1.10 3.83 -4.43
N GLY A 64 -1.12 4.96 -3.71
CA GLY A 64 -1.02 6.29 -4.31
C GLY A 64 0.33 6.53 -4.98
N ILE A 65 1.42 6.09 -4.35
CA ILE A 65 2.77 6.20 -4.90
C ILE A 65 2.88 5.43 -6.23
N VAL A 66 2.39 4.19 -6.26
CA VAL A 66 2.41 3.39 -7.49
C VAL A 66 1.49 3.98 -8.55
N ALA A 67 0.28 4.39 -8.19
CA ALA A 67 -0.65 5.02 -9.12
C ALA A 67 -0.05 6.28 -9.75
N LYS A 68 0.60 7.14 -8.95
CA LYS A 68 1.34 8.30 -9.44
C LYS A 68 2.47 7.90 -10.40
N TYR A 69 3.29 6.91 -10.01
CA TYR A 69 4.38 6.43 -10.85
C TYR A 69 3.89 5.93 -12.21
N VAL A 70 2.83 5.14 -12.23
CA VAL A 70 2.22 4.58 -13.45
C VAL A 70 1.64 5.68 -14.33
N THR A 71 0.94 6.66 -13.74
CA THR A 71 0.38 7.81 -14.49
C THR A 71 1.47 8.63 -15.20
N GLU A 72 2.66 8.73 -14.62
CA GLU A 72 3.79 9.46 -15.21
C GLU A 72 4.66 8.59 -16.13
N ASN A 73 4.52 7.27 -16.06
CA ASN A 73 5.31 6.29 -16.81
C ASN A 73 4.39 5.27 -17.52
N TYR A 74 3.74 5.70 -18.61
CA TYR A 74 2.73 4.92 -19.35
C TYR A 74 3.18 3.56 -19.93
N HIS A 75 4.49 3.27 -19.91
CA HIS A 75 5.06 2.01 -20.38
C HIS A 75 5.18 0.95 -19.26
N VAL A 76 4.81 1.32 -18.02
CA VAL A 76 4.81 0.40 -16.87
C VAL A 76 3.66 -0.59 -17.00
N ILE A 77 3.93 -1.87 -16.81
CA ILE A 77 2.87 -2.87 -16.66
C ILE A 77 2.38 -2.82 -15.21
N TYR A 78 1.07 -2.74 -14.98
CA TYR A 78 0.53 -2.53 -13.63
C TYR A 78 -0.42 -3.67 -13.22
N TYR A 79 -0.31 -4.09 -11.96
CA TYR A 79 -1.22 -5.04 -11.34
C TYR A 79 -1.53 -4.63 -9.90
N ASN A 80 -2.79 -4.80 -9.50
CA ASN A 80 -3.21 -4.58 -8.12
C ASN A 80 -3.85 -5.86 -7.56
N ALA A 81 -3.21 -6.44 -6.55
CA ALA A 81 -3.64 -7.70 -5.94
C ALA A 81 -4.78 -7.55 -4.92
N GLN A 82 -5.08 -6.32 -4.47
CA GLN A 82 -6.19 -6.06 -3.54
C GLN A 82 -7.57 -6.02 -4.21
N ILE A 83 -7.63 -5.93 -5.55
CA ILE A 83 -8.89 -6.02 -6.26
C ILE A 83 -9.49 -7.41 -6.05
N VAL A 84 -10.80 -7.46 -5.81
CA VAL A 84 -11.55 -8.70 -5.64
C VAL A 84 -11.33 -9.61 -6.85
N GLY A 85 -10.90 -10.85 -6.60
CA GLY A 85 -10.60 -11.83 -7.65
C GLY A 85 -9.19 -11.73 -8.24
N LYS A 86 -8.37 -10.73 -7.85
CA LYS A 86 -6.99 -10.53 -8.32
C LYS A 86 -5.93 -10.96 -7.30
N SER A 87 -6.33 -11.66 -6.23
CA SER A 87 -5.40 -12.21 -5.25
C SER A 87 -4.79 -13.57 -5.68
N ARG A 88 -5.29 -14.18 -6.76
CA ARG A 88 -4.87 -15.51 -7.20
C ARG A 88 -3.67 -15.47 -8.14
N ALA A 89 -2.73 -16.41 -7.98
CA ALA A 89 -1.55 -16.49 -8.82
C ALA A 89 -1.85 -16.75 -10.31
N GLU A 90 -2.88 -17.53 -10.63
CA GLU A 90 -3.24 -17.77 -12.03
C GLU A 90 -3.78 -16.51 -12.72
N GLU A 91 -4.56 -15.71 -11.99
CA GLU A 91 -5.11 -14.44 -12.48
C GLU A 91 -4.03 -13.38 -12.65
N PHE A 92 -3.05 -13.35 -11.75
CA PHE A 92 -1.86 -12.52 -11.92
C PHE A 92 -1.11 -12.87 -13.20
N LEU A 93 -0.76 -14.15 -13.40
CA LEU A 93 0.00 -14.59 -14.57
C LEU A 93 -0.76 -14.32 -15.87
N ARG A 94 -2.05 -14.63 -15.92
CA ARG A 94 -2.91 -14.34 -17.07
C ARG A 94 -2.86 -12.87 -17.42
N ASN A 95 -3.10 -12.01 -16.44
CA ASN A 95 -3.20 -10.57 -16.66
C ASN A 95 -1.87 -9.93 -17.06
N ILE A 96 -0.78 -10.21 -16.34
CA ILE A 96 0.54 -9.66 -16.66
C ILE A 96 1.03 -10.16 -18.02
N CYS A 97 0.88 -11.45 -18.33
CA CYS A 97 1.32 -11.99 -19.62
C CYS A 97 0.53 -11.38 -20.77
N THR A 98 -0.78 -11.19 -20.63
CA THR A 98 -1.60 -10.47 -21.61
C THR A 98 -1.12 -9.04 -21.81
N GLN A 99 -0.90 -8.27 -20.73
CA GLN A 99 -0.38 -6.91 -20.84
C GLN A 99 0.99 -6.88 -21.53
N LEU A 100 1.90 -7.81 -21.21
CA LEU A 100 3.21 -7.90 -21.85
C LEU A 100 3.11 -8.18 -23.37
N ILE A 101 2.21 -9.07 -23.78
CA ILE A 101 1.96 -9.39 -25.20
C ILE A 101 1.42 -8.16 -25.94
N HIS A 102 0.49 -7.42 -25.34
CA HIS A 102 -0.09 -6.20 -25.91
C HIS A 102 0.94 -5.06 -26.03
N HIS A 103 1.73 -4.85 -24.98
CA HIS A 103 2.75 -3.79 -24.97
C HIS A 103 3.95 -4.11 -25.87
N TYR A 104 4.21 -5.39 -26.13
CA TYR A 104 5.30 -5.84 -26.99
C TYR A 104 4.77 -6.78 -28.10
N PRO A 105 4.03 -6.25 -29.11
CA PRO A 105 3.40 -7.07 -30.14
C PRO A 105 4.38 -7.96 -30.90
N ASP A 106 5.62 -7.52 -31.11
CA ASP A 106 6.64 -8.35 -31.78
C ASP A 106 6.99 -9.62 -30.99
N VAL A 107 6.85 -9.59 -29.65
CA VAL A 107 7.02 -10.76 -28.77
C VAL A 107 5.74 -11.59 -28.76
N GLY A 108 4.60 -10.89 -28.81
CA GLY A 108 3.24 -11.41 -28.73
C GLY A 108 2.64 -11.94 -30.02
N ALA A 109 3.24 -11.70 -31.20
CA ALA A 109 2.62 -11.96 -32.51
C ALA A 109 2.22 -13.43 -32.72
N GLN A 110 2.93 -14.37 -32.08
CA GLN A 110 2.62 -15.80 -32.10
C GLN A 110 1.48 -16.21 -31.14
N TYR A 111 1.03 -15.30 -30.29
CA TYR A 111 -0.01 -15.49 -29.26
C TYR A 111 -1.25 -14.58 -29.47
N SER A 112 -1.18 -13.65 -30.43
CA SER A 112 -2.29 -12.78 -30.83
C SER A 112 -2.91 -13.32 -32.11
N SER A 113 -4.17 -13.77 -32.05
CA SER A 113 -4.88 -14.24 -33.25
C SER A 113 -5.54 -13.06 -33.98
N SER A 114 -5.25 -12.89 -35.27
CA SER A 114 -5.69 -11.75 -36.08
C SER A 114 -7.19 -11.69 -36.41
N SER A 115 -8.03 -12.56 -35.83
CA SER A 115 -9.43 -12.74 -36.24
C SER A 115 -10.47 -12.55 -35.13
N THR A 116 -10.05 -12.51 -33.87
CA THR A 116 -10.91 -12.32 -32.70
C THR A 116 -10.03 -11.68 -31.63
N ASP A 117 -10.35 -10.48 -31.14
CA ASP A 117 -9.56 -9.67 -30.19
C ASP A 117 -9.32 -10.32 -28.79
N VAL A 118 -9.05 -11.61 -28.74
CA VAL A 118 -8.79 -12.41 -27.54
C VAL A 118 -7.37 -12.95 -27.64
N ASP A 119 -6.50 -12.55 -26.71
CA ASP A 119 -5.17 -13.12 -26.62
C ASP A 119 -5.24 -14.60 -26.29
N VAL A 120 -4.55 -15.41 -27.09
CA VAL A 120 -4.48 -16.85 -26.89
C VAL A 120 -3.20 -17.14 -26.12
N LEU A 121 -3.31 -17.11 -24.79
CA LEU A 121 -2.26 -17.65 -23.92
C LEU A 121 -2.20 -19.17 -24.09
N PRO A 122 -1.00 -19.79 -24.04
CA PRO A 122 -0.89 -21.25 -23.96
C PRO A 122 -1.70 -21.83 -22.79
N ASP A 123 -2.26 -23.04 -22.96
CA ASP A 123 -3.10 -23.69 -21.94
C ASP A 123 -2.39 -23.84 -20.58
N ASN A 124 -1.06 -23.96 -20.59
CA ASN A 124 -0.21 -24.07 -19.41
C ASN A 124 0.47 -22.75 -19.00
N ALA A 125 0.08 -21.61 -19.56
CA ALA A 125 0.71 -20.31 -19.30
C ALA A 125 0.66 -19.87 -17.83
N THR A 126 -0.36 -20.31 -17.09
CA THR A 126 -0.54 -20.01 -15.66
C THR A 126 0.04 -21.11 -14.75
N GLN A 127 0.65 -22.15 -15.32
CA GLN A 127 1.26 -23.25 -14.55
C GLN A 127 2.68 -22.87 -14.13
N GLY A 128 2.79 -22.00 -13.12
CA GLY A 128 4.07 -21.55 -12.58
C GLY A 128 4.73 -20.42 -13.37
N SER A 129 6.04 -20.21 -13.17
CA SER A 129 6.76 -19.02 -13.65
C SER A 129 7.25 -19.09 -15.10
N TRP A 130 7.16 -20.24 -15.77
CA TRP A 130 7.90 -20.49 -17.01
C TRP A 130 7.51 -19.52 -18.14
N PHE A 131 6.21 -19.26 -18.32
CA PHE A 131 5.73 -18.45 -19.43
C PHE A 131 6.06 -16.97 -19.23
N LEU A 132 5.82 -16.47 -18.00
CA LEU A 132 6.25 -15.14 -17.60
C LEU A 132 7.76 -14.97 -17.83
N SER A 133 8.58 -15.91 -17.34
CA SER A 133 10.03 -15.87 -17.51
C SER A 133 10.46 -15.85 -18.98
N LEU A 134 9.78 -16.63 -19.84
CA LEU A 134 10.02 -16.64 -21.29
C LEU A 134 9.72 -15.28 -21.93
N LEU A 135 8.58 -14.67 -21.58
CA LEU A 135 8.21 -13.35 -22.11
C LEU A 135 9.21 -12.27 -21.66
N LEU A 136 9.58 -12.28 -20.38
CA LEU A 136 10.56 -11.33 -19.84
C LEU A 136 11.91 -11.44 -20.56
N GLN A 137 12.39 -12.66 -20.83
CA GLN A 137 13.64 -12.87 -21.57
C GLN A 137 13.53 -12.34 -23.01
N LYS A 138 12.48 -12.72 -23.74
CA LYS A 138 12.28 -12.27 -25.13
C LYS A 138 12.15 -10.74 -25.24
N ILE A 139 11.51 -10.09 -24.26
CA ILE A 139 11.41 -8.63 -24.21
C ILE A 139 12.80 -8.05 -23.93
N SER A 140 13.50 -8.55 -22.91
CA SER A 140 14.85 -8.09 -22.52
C SER A 140 15.84 -8.11 -23.69
N ASP A 141 15.85 -9.19 -24.48
CA ASP A 141 16.73 -9.38 -25.64
C ASP A 141 16.53 -8.32 -26.74
N ARG A 142 15.39 -7.59 -26.70
CA ARG A 142 15.00 -6.59 -27.71
C ARG A 142 15.01 -5.16 -27.18
N LEU A 143 15.08 -4.97 -25.87
CA LEU A 143 15.18 -3.64 -25.27
C LEU A 143 16.55 -3.06 -25.56
N GLU A 144 16.61 -1.88 -26.16
CA GLU A 144 17.87 -1.14 -26.37
C GLU A 144 18.05 -0.07 -25.29
N PRO A 145 19.29 0.27 -24.85
CA PRO A 145 19.48 1.39 -23.93
C PRO A 145 18.92 2.70 -24.52
N PRO A 146 18.18 3.53 -23.74
CA PRO A 146 17.94 3.45 -22.30
C PRO A 146 16.63 2.73 -21.90
N GLN A 147 15.98 1.98 -22.79
CA GLN A 147 14.70 1.32 -22.55
C GLN A 147 14.78 0.29 -21.41
N ARG A 148 13.68 0.17 -20.67
CA ARG A 148 13.51 -0.74 -19.54
C ARG A 148 12.08 -1.26 -19.53
N LEU A 149 11.89 -2.50 -19.07
CA LEU A 149 10.57 -3.03 -18.72
C LEU A 149 10.41 -2.91 -17.21
N ILE A 150 9.36 -2.21 -16.78
CA ILE A 150 9.00 -2.07 -15.36
C ILE A 150 7.62 -2.68 -15.16
N ILE A 151 7.52 -3.58 -14.19
CA ILE A 151 6.27 -4.21 -13.76
C ILE A 151 5.98 -3.77 -12.32
N ALA A 152 4.93 -2.98 -12.14
CA ALA A 152 4.49 -2.51 -10.84
C ALA A 152 3.38 -3.43 -10.28
N ILE A 153 3.62 -3.99 -9.09
CA ILE A 153 2.67 -4.85 -8.38
C ILE A 153 2.31 -4.18 -7.07
N ASP A 154 1.08 -3.69 -6.99
CA ASP A 154 0.54 -3.08 -5.79
C ASP A 154 -0.08 -4.14 -4.87
N ALA A 155 0.21 -4.01 -3.57
CA ALA A 155 -0.24 -4.85 -2.48
C ALA A 155 0.09 -6.34 -2.64
N LEU A 156 1.37 -6.64 -2.84
CA LEU A 156 1.87 -8.01 -2.99
C LEU A 156 1.47 -8.94 -1.82
N ASP A 157 1.25 -8.39 -0.62
CA ASP A 157 0.76 -9.11 0.57
C ASP A 157 -0.71 -9.59 0.46
N ALA A 158 -1.47 -9.14 -0.55
CA ALA A 158 -2.86 -9.53 -0.73
C ALA A 158 -3.06 -10.87 -1.47
N ILE A 159 -1.97 -11.52 -1.89
CA ILE A 159 -2.03 -12.84 -2.52
C ILE A 159 -2.73 -13.85 -1.61
N ASP A 160 -3.61 -14.66 -2.20
CA ASP A 160 -4.20 -15.81 -1.50
C ASP A 160 -3.14 -16.92 -1.38
N PRO A 161 -2.67 -17.27 -0.17
CA PRO A 161 -1.65 -18.30 0.01
C PRO A 161 -2.12 -19.68 -0.47
N ASN A 162 -3.44 -19.93 -0.55
CA ASN A 162 -3.99 -21.18 -1.06
C ASN A 162 -4.05 -21.23 -2.60
N SER A 163 -3.74 -20.11 -3.28
CA SER A 163 -3.73 -20.04 -4.75
C SER A 163 -2.44 -20.57 -5.38
N GLN A 164 -1.46 -20.99 -4.58
CA GLN A 164 -0.20 -21.57 -5.06
C GLN A 164 0.33 -22.64 -4.08
N PRO A 165 1.09 -23.65 -4.56
CA PRO A 165 1.70 -24.65 -3.68
C PRO A 165 2.64 -24.02 -2.64
N PRO A 166 2.74 -24.59 -1.43
CA PRO A 166 3.71 -24.12 -0.44
C PRO A 166 5.15 -24.14 -0.97
N GLY A 167 5.94 -23.13 -0.60
CA GLY A 167 7.36 -23.02 -1.00
C GLY A 167 7.61 -22.45 -2.39
N THR A 168 6.57 -22.12 -3.16
CA THR A 168 6.72 -21.35 -4.40
C THR A 168 6.93 -19.87 -4.11
N ASN A 169 7.55 -19.15 -5.05
CA ASN A 169 7.67 -17.71 -4.93
C ASN A 169 6.28 -17.05 -5.01
N LEU A 170 6.07 -15.92 -4.33
CA LEU A 170 4.81 -15.14 -4.44
C LEU A 170 4.49 -14.85 -5.90
N PHE A 171 3.24 -15.13 -6.31
CA PHE A 171 2.76 -14.95 -7.68
C PHE A 171 3.61 -15.63 -8.76
N TYR A 172 4.38 -16.65 -8.38
CA TYR A 172 5.41 -17.26 -9.23
C TYR A 172 6.38 -16.24 -9.83
N LEU A 173 6.69 -15.16 -9.10
CA LEU A 173 7.68 -14.19 -9.54
C LEU A 173 9.01 -14.90 -9.86
N PRO A 174 9.73 -14.51 -10.93
CA PRO A 174 11.00 -15.14 -11.26
C PRO A 174 12.04 -14.93 -10.15
N ARG A 175 12.85 -15.95 -9.87
CA ARG A 175 13.98 -15.75 -8.93
C ARG A 175 15.08 -14.90 -9.58
N TYR A 176 15.39 -15.20 -10.84
CA TYR A 176 16.34 -14.46 -11.66
C TYR A 176 15.61 -13.57 -12.65
N LEU A 177 16.17 -12.38 -12.90
CA LEU A 177 15.67 -11.47 -13.92
C LEU A 177 16.64 -11.39 -15.09
N PRO A 178 16.15 -11.22 -16.32
CA PRO A 178 16.99 -10.81 -17.43
C PRO A 178 17.33 -9.32 -17.31
N ASP A 179 18.28 -8.84 -18.12
CA ASP A 179 18.70 -7.43 -18.06
C ASP A 179 17.57 -6.48 -18.48
N ARG A 180 17.59 -5.25 -17.97
CA ARG A 180 16.61 -4.18 -18.21
C ARG A 180 15.19 -4.47 -17.72
N VAL A 181 14.98 -5.55 -16.94
CA VAL A 181 13.69 -5.88 -16.33
C VAL A 181 13.69 -5.56 -14.84
N TYR A 182 12.68 -4.83 -14.40
CA TYR A 182 12.53 -4.39 -13.02
C TYR A 182 11.10 -4.62 -12.51
N PHE A 183 11.00 -4.93 -11.23
CA PHE A 183 9.74 -5.01 -10.52
C PHE A 183 9.69 -3.92 -9.45
N LEU A 184 8.60 -3.14 -9.46
CA LEU A 184 8.25 -2.21 -8.39
C LEU A 184 7.15 -2.85 -7.56
N LEU A 185 7.44 -3.20 -6.31
CA LEU A 185 6.54 -3.92 -5.43
C LEU A 185 6.09 -2.99 -4.31
N THR A 186 4.83 -3.09 -3.88
CA THR A 186 4.41 -2.58 -2.58
C THR A 186 3.89 -3.70 -1.71
N ARG A 187 4.11 -3.58 -0.40
CA ARG A 187 3.53 -4.53 0.56
C ARG A 187 3.46 -3.97 1.98
N ARG A 188 2.72 -4.68 2.82
CA ARG A 188 2.77 -4.51 4.28
C ARG A 188 4.00 -5.20 4.90
N PRO A 189 4.41 -4.81 6.14
CA PRO A 189 5.49 -5.47 6.86
C PRO A 189 5.16 -6.93 7.18
N PHE A 190 6.20 -7.77 7.21
CA PHE A 190 6.15 -9.16 7.65
C PHE A 190 7.53 -9.58 8.15
N LYS A 191 7.63 -10.72 8.85
CA LYS A 191 8.91 -11.36 9.12
C LYS A 191 9.55 -11.86 7.83
N ARG A 192 10.85 -11.63 7.65
CA ARG A 192 11.59 -12.00 6.42
C ARG A 192 11.45 -13.49 6.11
N GLU A 193 11.43 -14.32 7.14
CA GLU A 193 11.26 -15.78 7.05
C GLU A 193 9.86 -16.16 6.54
N LYS A 194 8.86 -15.31 6.82
CA LYS A 194 7.45 -15.44 6.40
C LYS A 194 7.13 -14.66 5.12
N SER A 195 8.16 -14.10 4.46
CA SER A 195 8.02 -13.26 3.26
C SER A 195 7.35 -13.97 2.09
N GLY A 196 7.70 -15.23 1.87
CA GLY A 196 7.36 -15.96 0.64
C GLY A 196 8.05 -15.42 -0.63
N LEU A 197 8.68 -14.24 -0.59
CA LEU A 197 9.41 -13.66 -1.72
C LEU A 197 10.83 -14.23 -1.82
N LEU A 198 11.05 -15.09 -2.81
CA LEU A 198 12.29 -15.80 -3.11
C LEU A 198 12.96 -15.17 -4.34
N ILE A 199 13.92 -14.27 -4.14
CA ILE A 199 14.57 -13.53 -5.24
C ILE A 199 16.09 -13.69 -5.22
N GLU A 200 16.67 -13.80 -6.41
CA GLU A 200 18.10 -13.94 -6.69
C GLU A 200 18.54 -12.90 -7.75
N ALA A 201 18.14 -11.65 -7.50
CA ALA A 201 18.48 -10.47 -8.29
C ALA A 201 18.75 -9.29 -7.34
N PRO A 202 19.39 -8.20 -7.79
CA PRO A 202 19.52 -6.99 -6.98
C PRO A 202 18.16 -6.56 -6.43
N SER A 203 18.10 -6.27 -5.14
CA SER A 203 16.87 -5.88 -4.47
C SER A 203 17.11 -4.73 -3.52
N GLN A 204 16.20 -3.77 -3.50
CA GLN A 204 16.19 -2.66 -2.55
C GLN A 204 14.82 -2.60 -1.87
N ILE A 205 14.83 -2.40 -0.55
CA ILE A 205 13.63 -2.17 0.24
C ILE A 205 13.70 -0.71 0.72
N LEU A 206 12.61 0.02 0.54
CA LEU A 206 12.38 1.33 1.15
C LEU A 206 11.22 1.16 2.11
N ASP A 207 11.51 1.13 3.41
CA ASP A 207 10.48 1.08 4.45
C ASP A 207 10.07 2.49 4.83
N LEU A 208 8.80 2.82 4.61
CA LEU A 208 8.26 4.14 4.90
C LEU A 208 8.42 4.52 6.39
N SER A 209 8.44 3.55 7.30
CA SER A 209 8.62 3.85 8.74
C SER A 209 10.00 4.42 9.08
N GLU A 210 11.00 4.25 8.21
CA GLU A 210 12.35 4.78 8.39
C GLU A 210 12.49 6.27 8.00
N TYR A 211 11.43 6.88 7.45
CA TYR A 211 11.40 8.27 6.97
C TYR A 211 10.32 9.12 7.66
N PRO A 212 10.29 9.19 9.01
CA PRO A 212 9.20 9.83 9.74
C PRO A 212 9.06 11.32 9.46
N GLU A 213 10.18 12.03 9.21
CA GLU A 213 10.18 13.47 8.94
C GLU A 213 9.69 13.76 7.52
N GLU A 214 10.20 13.06 6.50
CA GLU A 214 9.76 13.22 5.12
C GLU A 214 8.27 12.85 4.96
N ASN A 215 7.83 11.79 5.64
CA ASN A 215 6.41 11.44 5.68
C ASN A 215 5.56 12.56 6.30
N ARG A 216 6.07 13.20 7.36
CA ARG A 216 5.37 14.29 8.05
C ARG A 216 5.29 15.54 7.18
N GLU A 217 6.35 15.87 6.45
CA GLU A 217 6.37 16.97 5.48
C GLU A 217 5.34 16.74 4.36
N ASP A 218 5.30 15.52 3.79
CA ASP A 218 4.34 15.16 2.75
C ASP A 218 2.89 15.25 3.25
N VAL A 219 2.62 14.84 4.49
CA VAL A 219 1.31 14.96 5.14
C VAL A 219 0.91 16.42 5.30
N GLN A 220 1.83 17.27 5.78
CA GLN A 220 1.57 18.70 5.92
C GLN A 220 1.26 19.33 4.57
N ALA A 221 2.05 19.02 3.54
CA ALA A 221 1.81 19.50 2.18
C ALA A 221 0.45 19.04 1.64
N TYR A 222 0.09 17.78 1.87
CA TYR A 222 -1.21 17.23 1.46
C TYR A 222 -2.40 17.95 2.12
N ILE A 223 -2.33 18.21 3.43
CA ILE A 223 -3.37 18.96 4.15
C ILE A 223 -3.45 20.40 3.63
N GLN A 224 -2.30 21.06 3.44
CA GLN A 224 -2.23 22.46 2.98
C GLN A 224 -2.76 22.67 1.56
N ALA A 225 -2.61 21.67 0.69
CA ALA A 225 -3.12 21.73 -0.67
C ALA A 225 -4.60 21.32 -0.80
N ASN A 226 -5.24 20.89 0.30
CA ASN A 226 -6.63 20.49 0.26
C ASN A 226 -7.54 21.72 0.08
N HIS A 227 -8.21 21.77 -1.07
CA HIS A 227 -9.01 22.92 -1.49
C HIS A 227 -10.30 23.08 -0.67
N TYR A 228 -10.78 22.04 0.02
CA TYR A 228 -11.95 22.14 0.90
C TYR A 228 -11.60 22.91 2.17
N LEU A 229 -10.42 22.65 2.74
CA LEU A 229 -9.92 23.37 3.90
C LEU A 229 -9.55 24.81 3.53
N PHE A 230 -8.98 24.99 2.33
CA PHE A 230 -8.41 26.25 1.88
C PHE A 230 -8.86 26.56 0.45
N PRO A 231 -10.12 26.98 0.24
CA PRO A 231 -10.59 27.32 -1.09
C PRO A 231 -9.74 28.45 -1.66
N ASN A 232 -9.31 28.29 -2.92
CA ASN A 232 -8.63 29.34 -3.69
C ASN A 232 -9.62 30.49 -3.87
N LYS A 233 -9.66 31.40 -2.90
CA LYS A 233 -10.46 32.62 -3.00
C LYS A 233 -9.76 33.55 -4.00
N GLU A 234 -10.02 33.37 -5.30
CA GLU A 234 -9.61 34.33 -6.35
C GLU A 234 -10.19 35.75 -6.12
N THR A 235 -11.06 35.95 -5.11
CA THR A 235 -11.86 37.17 -4.90
C THR A 235 -12.00 37.66 -3.45
N SER A 236 -11.26 37.15 -2.45
CA SER A 236 -11.36 37.70 -1.09
C SER A 236 -10.17 38.54 -0.67
N SER A 237 -10.44 39.51 0.21
CA SER A 237 -9.47 40.25 1.00
C SER A 237 -8.35 39.36 1.58
N PRO A 238 -7.14 39.90 1.81
CA PRO A 238 -6.07 39.19 2.49
C PRO A 238 -6.60 38.57 3.79
N LEU A 239 -6.16 37.34 4.09
CA LEU A 239 -6.48 36.69 5.36
C LEU A 239 -5.95 37.56 6.50
N THR A 240 -6.71 37.65 7.59
CA THR A 240 -6.22 38.30 8.81
C THR A 240 -5.11 37.46 9.46
N GLU A 241 -4.29 38.09 10.31
CA GLU A 241 -3.28 37.36 11.09
C GLU A 241 -3.91 36.25 11.94
N GLU A 242 -5.09 36.50 12.50
CA GLU A 242 -5.87 35.52 13.27
C GLU A 242 -6.32 34.33 12.41
N GLU A 243 -6.80 34.58 11.18
CA GLU A 243 -7.18 33.51 10.25
C GLU A 243 -5.97 32.65 9.87
N LEU A 244 -4.81 33.26 9.61
CA LEU A 244 -3.57 32.55 9.31
C LEU A 244 -3.11 31.69 10.49
N GLU A 245 -3.16 32.23 11.70
CA GLU A 245 -2.79 31.51 12.92
C GLU A 245 -3.71 30.31 13.17
N ASN A 246 -5.03 30.50 13.02
CA ASN A 246 -6.01 29.43 13.17
C ASN A 246 -5.81 28.32 12.13
N ARG A 247 -5.52 28.68 10.87
CA ARG A 247 -5.19 27.71 9.81
C ARG A 247 -3.93 26.92 10.16
N SER A 248 -2.88 27.58 10.62
CA SER A 248 -1.62 26.93 11.02
C SER A 248 -1.83 25.96 12.18
N LYS A 249 -2.57 26.38 13.21
CA LYS A 249 -2.95 25.53 14.35
C LYS A 249 -3.76 24.32 13.89
N PHE A 250 -4.71 24.50 12.97
CA PHE A 250 -5.49 23.41 12.42
C PHE A 250 -4.63 22.38 11.67
N VAL A 251 -3.77 22.83 10.75
CA VAL A 251 -2.85 21.96 10.01
C VAL A 251 -1.95 21.18 10.97
N SER A 252 -1.40 21.85 11.97
CA SER A 252 -0.53 21.21 12.98
C SER A 252 -1.26 20.13 13.78
N ARG A 253 -2.49 20.42 14.23
CA ARG A 253 -3.35 19.46 14.94
C ARG A 253 -3.69 18.24 14.07
N LEU A 254 -4.13 18.46 12.83
CA LEU A 254 -4.50 17.37 11.93
C LEU A 254 -3.29 16.53 11.50
N THR A 255 -2.15 17.17 11.26
CA THR A 255 -0.87 16.47 10.99
C THR A 255 -0.55 15.53 12.14
N THR A 256 -0.62 16.03 13.38
CA THR A 256 -0.33 15.22 14.58
C THR A 256 -1.34 14.09 14.73
N ALA A 257 -2.64 14.37 14.60
CA ALA A 257 -3.70 13.37 14.73
C ALA A 257 -3.63 12.28 13.64
N SER A 258 -3.07 12.59 12.47
CA SER A 258 -2.97 11.64 11.37
C SER A 258 -1.89 10.58 11.55
N GLU A 259 -0.89 10.81 12.40
CA GLU A 259 0.24 9.89 12.60
C GLU A 259 0.87 9.41 11.28
N ASN A 260 1.00 10.33 10.31
CA ASN A 260 1.46 10.08 8.95
C ASN A 260 0.62 9.08 8.12
N ASN A 261 -0.64 8.87 8.50
CA ASN A 261 -1.56 7.95 7.85
C ASN A 261 -2.49 8.68 6.87
N PHE A 262 -2.25 8.49 5.58
CA PHE A 262 -3.02 9.11 4.50
C PHE A 262 -4.45 8.55 4.40
N MET A 263 -4.71 7.31 4.84
CA MET A 263 -6.07 6.76 4.85
C MET A 263 -6.93 7.44 5.92
N TYR A 264 -6.36 7.69 7.10
CA TYR A 264 -7.01 8.51 8.12
C TYR A 264 -7.33 9.89 7.56
N LEU A 265 -6.33 10.58 6.99
CA LEU A 265 -6.52 11.91 6.38
C LEU A 265 -7.58 11.92 5.29
N HIS A 266 -7.56 10.94 4.38
CA HIS A 266 -8.53 10.86 3.28
C HIS A 266 -9.97 10.83 3.82
N HIS A 267 -10.26 9.95 4.78
CA HIS A 267 -11.59 9.85 5.34
C HIS A 267 -11.97 11.05 6.21
N THR A 268 -11.04 11.59 7.00
CA THR A 268 -11.29 12.78 7.83
C THR A 268 -11.55 14.01 6.97
N LEU A 269 -10.77 14.24 5.91
CA LEU A 269 -10.95 15.38 5.01
C LEU A 269 -12.25 15.27 4.20
N ASN A 270 -12.62 14.06 3.75
CA ASN A 270 -13.90 13.86 3.07
C ASN A 270 -15.09 14.10 4.03
N ALA A 271 -15.01 13.63 5.27
CA ALA A 271 -16.04 13.88 6.28
C ALA A 271 -16.19 15.39 6.57
N ILE A 272 -15.08 16.13 6.65
CA ILE A 272 -15.11 17.60 6.79
C ILE A 272 -15.76 18.25 5.56
N ALA A 273 -15.44 17.79 4.35
CA ALA A 273 -16.02 18.33 3.12
C ALA A 273 -17.53 18.08 2.99
N GLU A 274 -18.04 16.99 3.58
CA GLU A 274 -19.45 16.61 3.60
C GLU A 274 -20.24 17.22 4.78
N ASP A 275 -19.62 18.11 5.57
CA ASP A 275 -20.20 18.71 6.79
C ASP A 275 -20.68 17.65 7.81
N PHE A 276 -20.00 16.49 7.83
CA PHE A 276 -20.28 15.39 8.76
C PHE A 276 -20.01 15.80 10.22
N ASP A 277 -19.27 16.89 10.44
CA ASP A 277 -19.18 17.61 11.70
C ASP A 277 -19.08 19.13 11.46
N SER A 278 -20.09 19.86 11.91
CA SER A 278 -20.15 21.33 11.84
C SER A 278 -19.11 22.03 12.73
N GLN A 279 -18.35 21.25 13.53
CA GLN A 279 -17.16 21.71 14.20
C GLN A 279 -15.91 21.01 13.65
N PRO A 280 -15.09 21.67 12.81
CA PRO A 280 -13.87 21.08 12.22
C PRO A 280 -12.80 20.70 13.25
N TYR A 281 -13.08 20.80 14.55
CA TYR A 281 -12.14 20.65 15.65
C TYR A 281 -12.42 19.47 16.58
N GLN A 282 -13.49 18.70 16.37
CA GLN A 282 -13.78 17.47 17.10
C GLN A 282 -13.49 16.25 16.22
N PHE A 283 -12.55 15.41 16.65
CA PHE A 283 -12.19 14.16 15.98
C PHE A 283 -12.84 12.94 16.66
N ASP A 284 -13.88 13.19 17.46
CA ASP A 284 -14.49 12.17 18.32
C ASP A 284 -15.42 11.23 17.53
N CYS A 285 -15.94 11.72 16.40
CA CYS A 285 -16.75 10.96 15.47
C CYS A 285 -15.87 10.25 14.43
N ILE A 286 -16.12 8.95 14.24
CA ILE A 286 -15.40 8.14 13.27
C ILE A 286 -16.09 8.30 11.91
N PRO A 287 -15.38 8.76 10.86
CA PRO A 287 -15.96 8.80 9.52
C PRO A 287 -16.44 7.40 9.08
N PRO A 288 -17.63 7.26 8.46
CA PRO A 288 -18.18 5.95 8.10
C PRO A 288 -17.22 5.11 7.22
N GLY A 289 -16.52 5.76 6.29
CA GLY A 289 -15.52 5.09 5.45
C GLY A 289 -14.32 4.57 6.24
N LEU A 290 -13.87 5.31 7.27
CA LEU A 290 -12.77 4.90 8.13
C LEU A 290 -13.20 3.75 9.06
N GLU A 291 -14.43 3.77 9.55
CA GLU A 291 -14.98 2.66 10.33
C GLU A 291 -15.09 1.38 9.50
N ALA A 292 -15.60 1.47 8.27
CA ALA A 292 -15.65 0.33 7.35
C ALA A 292 -14.24 -0.24 7.06
N TYR A 293 -13.25 0.65 6.89
CA TYR A 293 -11.86 0.27 6.71
C TYR A 293 -11.29 -0.50 7.92
N TYR A 294 -11.52 0.00 9.14
CA TYR A 294 -11.11 -0.69 10.36
C TYR A 294 -11.84 -2.01 10.57
N GLN A 295 -13.14 -2.07 10.24
CA GLN A 295 -13.92 -3.28 10.31
C GLN A 295 -13.34 -4.36 9.40
N GLN A 296 -12.90 -4.02 8.19
CA GLN A 296 -12.24 -4.98 7.29
C GLN A 296 -10.95 -5.56 7.91
N HIS A 297 -10.10 -4.70 8.50
CA HIS A 297 -8.90 -5.17 9.19
C HIS A 297 -9.22 -6.08 10.38
N TRP A 298 -10.24 -5.73 11.16
CA TRP A 298 -10.67 -6.57 12.27
C TRP A 298 -11.16 -7.94 11.81
N GLN A 299 -11.96 -8.01 10.73
CA GLN A 299 -12.38 -9.31 10.19
C GLN A 299 -11.18 -10.15 9.74
N LYS A 300 -10.15 -9.52 9.16
CA LYS A 300 -8.91 -10.21 8.78
C LYS A 300 -8.19 -10.76 10.01
N MET A 301 -7.97 -9.94 11.04
CA MET A 301 -7.36 -10.40 12.31
C MET A 301 -8.13 -11.55 12.95
N LYS A 302 -9.47 -11.53 12.91
CA LYS A 302 -10.30 -12.62 13.43
C LYS A 302 -10.23 -13.91 12.63
N SER A 303 -10.00 -13.81 11.31
CA SER A 303 -9.94 -14.99 10.44
C SER A 303 -8.76 -15.92 10.77
N GLU A 304 -7.75 -15.40 11.47
CA GLU A 304 -6.61 -16.15 11.99
C GLU A 304 -6.92 -16.90 13.31
N GLY A 305 -8.11 -16.66 13.89
CA GLY A 305 -8.57 -17.25 15.14
C GLY A 305 -8.43 -16.30 16.34
N LEU A 306 -9.43 -16.30 17.22
CA LEU A 306 -9.43 -15.52 18.47
C LEU A 306 -9.34 -16.47 19.67
N SER A 307 -8.15 -16.99 19.96
CA SER A 307 -7.94 -17.72 21.22
C SER A 307 -7.99 -16.78 22.42
N ASP A 308 -8.17 -17.33 23.63
CA ASP A 308 -8.15 -16.55 24.87
C ASP A 308 -6.82 -15.79 25.02
N LEU A 309 -5.70 -16.41 24.64
CA LEU A 309 -4.38 -15.79 24.65
C LEU A 309 -4.32 -14.59 23.69
N VAL A 310 -4.83 -14.75 22.48
CA VAL A 310 -4.93 -13.71 21.46
C VAL A 310 -5.74 -12.51 21.97
N LEU A 311 -6.88 -12.75 22.62
CA LEU A 311 -7.71 -11.69 23.22
C LEU A 311 -7.03 -10.97 24.38
N LYS A 312 -6.26 -11.68 25.22
CA LYS A 312 -5.44 -11.08 26.29
C LYS A 312 -4.35 -10.18 25.72
N VAL A 313 -3.63 -10.63 24.69
CA VAL A 313 -2.60 -9.83 23.99
C VAL A 313 -3.21 -8.57 23.40
N LEU A 314 -4.36 -8.67 22.72
CA LEU A 314 -5.07 -7.52 22.16
C LEU A 314 -5.52 -6.53 23.24
N SER A 315 -6.01 -7.04 24.37
CA SER A 315 -6.44 -6.21 25.50
C SER A 315 -5.29 -5.38 26.06
N VAL A 316 -4.09 -5.97 26.19
CA VAL A 316 -2.89 -5.23 26.61
C VAL A 316 -2.45 -4.21 25.56
N LEU A 317 -2.36 -4.60 24.29
CA LEU A 317 -1.98 -3.70 23.19
C LEU A 317 -2.93 -2.51 23.04
N THR A 318 -4.22 -2.71 23.31
CA THR A 318 -5.23 -1.65 23.21
C THR A 318 -5.25 -0.72 24.43
N CYS A 319 -4.91 -1.22 25.62
CA CYS A 319 -4.88 -0.45 26.87
C CYS A 319 -3.58 0.34 27.13
N ALA A 320 -2.48 0.05 26.41
CA ALA A 320 -1.20 0.71 26.63
C ALA A 320 -1.30 2.24 26.46
N GLU A 321 -1.10 3.00 27.54
CA GLU A 321 -1.23 4.47 27.59
C GLU A 321 -0.25 5.17 26.62
N THR A 322 0.95 4.64 26.48
CA THR A 322 2.00 5.15 25.57
C THR A 322 1.88 4.60 24.15
N GLY A 323 0.93 3.70 23.88
CA GLY A 323 0.75 3.04 22.59
C GLY A 323 1.79 1.97 22.24
N GLU A 324 2.96 1.94 22.90
CA GLU A 324 4.06 1.01 22.62
C GLU A 324 4.36 0.08 23.79
N ILE A 325 4.52 -1.23 23.52
CA ILE A 325 4.88 -2.24 24.52
C ILE A 325 5.75 -3.36 23.91
N SER A 326 6.69 -3.92 24.65
CA SER A 326 7.50 -5.06 24.20
C SER A 326 6.77 -6.39 24.38
N ALA A 327 7.16 -7.43 23.63
CA ALA A 327 6.62 -8.78 23.78
C ALA A 327 6.73 -9.27 25.24
N LYS A 328 7.90 -9.11 25.84
CA LYS A 328 8.14 -9.33 27.27
C LYS A 328 7.17 -8.57 28.19
N GLY A 329 6.91 -7.28 27.90
CA GLY A 329 5.98 -6.48 28.68
C GLY A 329 4.55 -7.01 28.62
N ILE A 330 4.11 -7.45 27.43
CA ILE A 330 2.80 -8.09 27.26
C ILE A 330 2.75 -9.41 28.03
N SER A 331 3.73 -10.29 27.83
CA SER A 331 3.84 -11.59 28.52
C SER A 331 3.74 -11.44 30.05
N GLN A 332 4.45 -10.46 30.63
CA GLN A 332 4.39 -10.17 32.05
C GLN A 332 3.00 -9.67 32.50
N ALA A 333 2.32 -8.87 31.70
CA ALA A 333 1.00 -8.33 32.02
C ALA A 333 -0.09 -9.41 32.01
N ILE A 334 0.02 -10.42 31.15
CA ILE A 334 -0.97 -11.49 31.00
C ILE A 334 -0.59 -12.80 31.69
N ALA A 335 0.64 -12.89 32.23
CA ALA A 335 1.24 -14.06 32.85
C ALA A 335 1.29 -15.29 31.92
N GLU A 336 1.71 -15.08 30.68
CA GLU A 336 1.83 -16.13 29.64
C GLU A 336 3.25 -16.16 29.06
N ASP A 337 3.58 -17.18 28.27
CA ASP A 337 4.92 -17.35 27.69
C ASP A 337 5.28 -16.23 26.67
N GLU A 338 6.53 -15.78 26.68
CA GLU A 338 7.00 -14.71 25.80
C GLU A 338 7.05 -15.15 24.33
N TYR A 339 7.40 -16.41 24.03
CA TYR A 339 7.44 -16.91 22.66
C TYR A 339 6.05 -17.00 22.04
N ASP A 340 5.04 -17.43 22.82
CA ASP A 340 3.66 -17.47 22.33
C ASP A 340 3.15 -16.06 22.01
N VAL A 341 3.52 -15.06 22.82
CA VAL A 341 3.22 -13.65 22.55
C VAL A 341 3.94 -13.14 21.30
N GLU A 342 5.23 -13.45 21.14
CA GLU A 342 5.98 -13.09 19.93
C GLU A 342 5.35 -13.68 18.67
N GLU A 343 4.95 -14.96 18.69
CA GLU A 343 4.30 -15.60 17.54
C GLU A 343 3.00 -14.90 17.14
N ILE A 344 2.19 -14.47 18.13
CA ILE A 344 0.97 -13.70 17.87
C ILE A 344 1.31 -12.33 17.24
N LEU A 345 2.26 -11.60 17.82
CA LEU A 345 2.68 -10.29 17.30
C LEU A 345 3.24 -10.38 15.88
N GLU A 346 3.94 -11.47 15.56
CA GLU A 346 4.46 -11.74 14.24
C GLU A 346 3.40 -11.88 13.16
N ASN A 347 2.30 -12.56 13.50
CA ASN A 347 1.19 -12.78 12.57
C ASN A 347 0.46 -11.46 12.29
N TRP A 348 0.51 -10.52 13.24
CA TRP A 348 -0.10 -9.19 13.09
C TRP A 348 0.85 -8.07 12.68
N LEU A 349 2.08 -8.36 12.25
CA LEU A 349 3.03 -7.31 11.83
C LEU A 349 2.46 -6.38 10.77
N GLU A 350 1.54 -6.86 9.94
CA GLU A 350 0.87 -6.03 8.96
C GLU A 350 -0.02 -4.93 9.56
N PHE A 351 -0.41 -5.04 10.83
CA PHE A 351 -1.22 -4.08 11.58
C PHE A 351 -0.43 -3.37 12.69
N LEU A 352 0.85 -3.69 12.85
CA LEU A 352 1.69 -3.17 13.92
C LEU A 352 2.81 -2.27 13.36
N GLN A 353 3.24 -1.31 14.17
CA GLN A 353 4.51 -0.62 14.02
C GLN A 353 5.52 -1.20 15.00
N GLN A 354 6.77 -1.27 14.57
CA GLN A 354 7.88 -1.80 15.36
C GLN A 354 8.89 -0.70 15.65
N HIS A 355 9.06 -0.36 16.91
CA HIS A 355 9.99 0.67 17.35
C HIS A 355 11.12 0.01 18.13
N ARG A 356 12.34 0.10 17.62
CA ARG A 356 13.52 -0.49 18.26
C ARG A 356 14.13 0.49 19.25
N ILE A 357 14.03 0.19 20.54
CA ILE A 357 14.63 0.98 21.62
C ILE A 357 15.78 0.17 22.21
N GLY A 358 17.00 0.51 21.80
CA GLY A 358 18.21 -0.24 22.18
C GLY A 358 18.17 -1.68 21.65
N LYS A 359 18.04 -2.65 22.57
CA LYS A 359 17.95 -4.08 22.23
C LYS A 359 16.52 -4.62 22.19
N GLU A 360 15.54 -3.86 22.66
CA GLU A 360 14.14 -4.29 22.71
C GLU A 360 13.37 -3.74 21.52
N THR A 361 12.49 -4.57 20.96
CA THR A 361 11.48 -4.16 19.99
C THR A 361 10.18 -3.92 20.72
N ARG A 362 9.60 -2.73 20.53
CA ARG A 362 8.27 -2.37 21.02
C ARG A 362 7.29 -2.35 19.87
N TYR A 363 6.05 -2.68 20.19
CA TYR A 363 4.95 -2.84 19.26
C TYR A 363 3.83 -1.88 19.62
N SER A 364 3.27 -1.25 18.60
CA SER A 364 2.07 -0.43 18.66
C SER A 364 1.19 -0.76 17.46
N PHE A 365 -0.11 -0.48 17.51
CA PHE A 365 -0.92 -0.53 16.29
C PHE A 365 -0.51 0.57 15.32
N TYR A 366 -0.73 0.35 14.02
CA TYR A 366 -0.34 1.29 12.96
C TYR A 366 -0.94 2.70 13.06
N HIS A 367 -1.98 2.88 13.88
CA HIS A 367 -2.62 4.16 14.14
C HIS A 367 -3.36 4.14 15.49
N SER A 368 -3.22 5.19 16.30
CA SER A 368 -3.86 5.28 17.62
C SER A 368 -5.39 5.22 17.54
N HIS A 369 -5.99 5.84 16.54
CA HIS A 369 -7.44 5.78 16.34
C HIS A 369 -7.93 4.35 16.00
N PHE A 370 -7.13 3.55 15.28
CA PHE A 370 -7.45 2.13 15.08
C PHE A 370 -7.37 1.36 16.39
N ARG A 371 -6.33 1.60 17.21
CA ARG A 371 -6.20 1.02 18.56
C ARG A 371 -7.41 1.31 19.44
N LEU A 372 -7.85 2.57 19.51
CA LEU A 372 -9.01 2.98 20.31
C LEU A 372 -10.32 2.38 19.80
N TRP A 373 -10.50 2.32 18.48
CA TRP A 373 -11.66 1.66 17.88
C TRP A 373 -11.65 0.16 18.20
N LEU A 374 -10.50 -0.50 18.10
CA LEU A 374 -10.35 -1.94 18.39
C LEU A 374 -10.64 -2.25 19.87
N ALA A 375 -10.18 -1.40 20.79
CA ALA A 375 -10.50 -1.50 22.22
C ALA A 375 -12.02 -1.58 22.47
N LYS A 376 -12.80 -0.75 21.76
CA LYS A 376 -14.27 -0.77 21.83
C LYS A 376 -14.87 -2.07 21.29
N GLN A 377 -14.30 -2.65 20.23
CA GLN A 377 -14.79 -3.91 19.66
C GLN A 377 -14.49 -5.11 20.57
N ILE A 378 -13.32 -5.13 21.21
CA ILE A 378 -12.95 -6.19 22.16
C ILE A 378 -13.87 -6.15 23.38
N SER A 379 -14.15 -4.97 23.94
CA SER A 379 -15.06 -4.81 25.08
C SER A 379 -16.48 -5.29 24.76
N LYS A 380 -16.98 -5.09 23.53
CA LYS A 380 -18.27 -5.65 23.09
C LYS A 380 -18.23 -7.18 23.02
N THR A 381 -17.15 -7.73 22.48
CA THR A 381 -16.95 -9.19 22.35
C THR A 381 -16.89 -9.89 23.72
N ASN A 382 -16.29 -9.24 24.73
CA ASN A 382 -16.23 -9.75 26.10
C ASN A 382 -17.51 -9.52 26.92
N GLY A 383 -18.42 -8.67 26.42
CA GLY A 383 -19.68 -8.30 27.09
C GLY A 383 -20.92 -9.06 26.61
N GLU A 384 -20.78 -9.96 25.64
CA GLU A 384 -21.84 -10.89 25.20
C GLU A 384 -21.74 -12.19 26.02
N CYS A 385 -22.24 -12.15 27.26
CA CYS A 385 -22.61 -13.32 28.07
C CYS A 385 -23.93 -13.05 28.80
#